data_AF-A0A7Y4JM61-F1
#
_entry.id   AF-A0A7Y4JM61-F1
#
_cell.length_a   1.000
_cell.length_b   1.000
_cell.length_c   1.000
_cell.angle_alpha   90.00
_cell.angle_beta   90.00
_cell.angle_gamma   90.00
#
_symmetry.space_group_name_H-M   'P 1'
#
loop_
_entity.id
_entity.type
_entity.pdbx_description
1 polymer ?
#
loop_
_entity_poly.entity_id
_entity_poly.type
_entity_poly.pdbx_seq_one_letter_code
_entity_poly.pdbx_strand_id
1 'polypeptide(L)'
;MKRLTLMLLLLPALASAQERGEVAFNKACAQCHQARTPTEKPKSLLGDRQPVGPYMDQVLRKKSLTEVRTWVESPHRINPKTNCDTRLLRPDELDGLTSYLATVVVAPPQETRRMRLRKQMVEQAAALEKTDAEAKAKSQPKNQGKK
;
A
#
# COMPACT_ATOMS: atom_id res chain seq x y z
N MET A 1 -21.31 -23.72 18.88
CA MET A 1 -19.85 -23.90 18.66
C MET A 1 -19.46 -24.14 17.20
N LYS A 2 -20.16 -24.97 16.41
CA LYS A 2 -19.82 -25.23 14.98
C LYS A 2 -19.89 -24.02 14.02
N ARG A 3 -20.65 -22.97 14.34
CA ARG A 3 -20.73 -21.74 13.51
C ARG A 3 -19.49 -20.84 13.65
N LEU A 4 -18.79 -20.90 14.78
CA LEU A 4 -17.60 -20.07 15.02
C LEU A 4 -16.41 -20.56 14.19
N THR A 5 -16.27 -21.88 14.05
CA THR A 5 -15.18 -22.52 13.30
C THR A 5 -15.23 -22.22 11.81
N LEU A 6 -16.44 -22.06 11.24
CA LEU A 6 -16.62 -21.72 9.82
C LEU A 6 -16.23 -20.25 9.53
N MET A 7 -16.48 -19.33 10.47
CA MET A 7 -16.07 -17.93 10.33
C MET A 7 -14.55 -17.75 10.36
N LEU A 8 -13.85 -18.50 11.23
CA LEU A 8 -12.39 -18.44 11.35
C LEU A 8 -11.65 -18.91 10.08
N LEU A 9 -12.23 -19.81 9.30
CA LEU A 9 -11.66 -20.31 8.03
C LEU A 9 -11.78 -19.32 6.86
N LEU A 10 -12.66 -18.31 6.96
CA LEU A 10 -12.90 -17.33 5.90
C LEU A 10 -11.96 -16.10 5.99
N LEU A 11 -11.32 -15.87 7.14
CA LEU A 11 -10.41 -14.74 7.36
C LEU A 11 -9.18 -14.74 6.43
N PRO A 12 -8.48 -15.87 6.18
CA PRO A 12 -7.30 -15.88 5.32
C PRO A 12 -7.64 -15.49 3.87
N ALA A 13 -8.81 -15.91 3.37
CA ALA A 13 -9.25 -15.59 2.02
C ALA A 13 -9.47 -14.08 1.84
N LEU A 14 -10.08 -13.44 2.85
CA LEU A 14 -10.30 -11.98 2.88
C LEU A 14 -8.97 -11.21 2.89
N ALA A 15 -7.99 -11.66 3.69
CA ALA A 15 -6.66 -11.05 3.72
C ALA A 15 -5.95 -11.14 2.34
N SER A 16 -6.02 -12.30 1.68
CA SER A 16 -5.44 -12.48 0.34
C SER A 16 -6.12 -11.61 -0.73
N ALA A 17 -7.43 -11.40 -0.62
CA ALA A 17 -8.17 -10.54 -1.55
C ALA A 17 -7.81 -9.06 -1.36
N GLN A 18 -7.57 -8.64 -0.12
CA GLN A 18 -7.14 -7.29 0.21
C GLN A 18 -5.73 -7.00 -0.31
N GLU A 19 -4.80 -7.94 -0.17
CA GLU A 19 -3.44 -7.82 -0.72
C GLU A 19 -3.46 -7.73 -2.26
N ARG A 20 -4.26 -8.57 -2.94
CA ARG A 20 -4.46 -8.45 -4.39
C ARG A 20 -5.07 -7.11 -4.79
N GLY A 21 -6.00 -6.59 -4.01
CA GLY A 21 -6.62 -5.29 -4.24
C GLY A 21 -5.65 -4.12 -4.06
N GLU A 22 -4.74 -4.20 -3.10
CA GLU A 22 -3.67 -3.22 -2.91
C GLU A 22 -2.69 -3.23 -4.11
N VAL A 23 -2.34 -4.42 -4.61
CA VAL A 23 -1.51 -4.55 -5.82
C VAL A 23 -2.21 -3.91 -7.03
N ALA A 24 -3.51 -4.16 -7.21
CA ALA A 24 -4.30 -3.54 -8.28
C ALA A 24 -4.34 -2.01 -8.15
N PHE A 25 -4.50 -1.49 -6.92
CA PHE A 25 -4.44 -0.06 -6.64
C PHE A 25 -3.07 0.54 -6.99
N ASN A 26 -1.98 -0.11 -6.57
CA ASN A 26 -0.62 0.35 -6.85
C ASN A 26 -0.30 0.36 -8.35
N LYS A 27 -0.82 -0.62 -9.07
CA LYS A 27 -0.64 -0.75 -10.53
C LYS A 27 -1.36 0.34 -11.32
N ALA A 28 -2.60 0.67 -10.97
CA ALA A 28 -3.46 1.50 -11.82
C ALA A 28 -3.83 2.88 -11.25
N CYS A 29 -3.72 3.07 -9.93
CA CYS A 29 -4.23 4.27 -9.26
C CYS A 29 -3.11 5.09 -8.58
N ALA A 30 -2.10 4.42 -8.03
CA ALA A 30 -1.09 5.06 -7.17
C ALA A 30 -0.21 6.12 -7.87
N GLN A 31 -0.18 6.14 -9.20
CA GLN A 31 0.53 7.18 -9.95
C GLN A 31 -0.12 8.56 -9.81
N CYS A 32 -1.45 8.60 -9.63
CA CYS A 32 -2.20 9.84 -9.54
C CYS A 32 -2.83 10.03 -8.16
N HIS A 33 -3.25 8.96 -7.51
CA HIS A 33 -3.98 8.99 -6.24
C HIS A 33 -3.15 8.38 -5.12
N GLN A 34 -3.27 8.93 -3.92
CA GLN A 34 -2.87 8.23 -2.72
C GLN A 34 -4.11 7.60 -2.07
N ALA A 35 -3.97 6.40 -1.51
CA ALA A 35 -5.10 5.72 -0.88
C ALA A 35 -5.67 6.55 0.28
N ARG A 36 -4.79 7.11 1.13
CA ARG A 36 -5.18 7.86 2.34
C ARG A 36 -4.51 9.22 2.41
N THR A 37 -5.23 10.18 2.96
CA THR A 37 -4.67 11.47 3.36
C THR A 37 -3.64 11.26 4.48
N PRO A 38 -2.38 11.75 4.33
CA PRO A 38 -1.37 11.69 5.38
C PRO A 38 -1.86 12.37 6.67
N THR A 39 -1.72 11.70 7.81
CA THR A 39 -2.05 12.26 9.13
C THR A 39 -0.91 13.07 9.73
N GLU A 40 0.31 12.84 9.27
CA GLU A 40 1.51 13.57 9.69
C GLU A 40 2.03 14.42 8.54
N LYS A 41 2.59 15.58 8.86
CA LYS A 41 3.32 16.38 7.88
C LYS A 41 4.60 15.61 7.52
N PRO A 42 4.78 15.19 6.27
CA PRO A 42 6.01 14.52 5.85
C PRO A 42 7.23 15.42 6.10
N LYS A 43 8.26 14.84 6.73
CA LYS A 43 9.53 15.51 7.07
C LYS A 43 10.47 15.69 5.88
N SER A 44 9.95 15.72 4.65
CA SER A 44 10.80 15.78 3.45
C SER A 44 11.25 17.21 3.18
N LEU A 45 12.58 17.40 3.11
CA LEU A 45 13.21 18.64 2.66
C LEU A 45 13.07 18.89 1.14
N LEU A 46 12.58 17.90 0.38
CA LEU A 46 12.47 17.93 -1.09
C LEU A 46 11.08 18.28 -1.63
N GLY A 47 10.19 18.77 -0.76
CA GLY A 47 8.84 19.18 -1.13
C GLY A 47 7.89 17.99 -1.29
N ASP A 48 6.65 18.19 -0.86
CA ASP A 48 5.59 17.19 -1.00
C ASP A 48 5.09 17.14 -2.44
N ARG A 49 5.31 16.00 -3.10
CA ARG A 49 4.59 15.70 -4.33
C ARG A 49 3.15 15.41 -3.97
N GLN A 50 2.32 16.45 -4.01
CA GLN A 50 0.87 16.31 -3.89
C GLN A 50 0.36 15.35 -4.97
N PRO A 51 -0.61 14.48 -4.65
CA PRO A 51 -1.18 13.59 -5.63
C PRO A 51 -1.87 14.42 -6.74
N VAL A 52 -1.79 13.92 -7.97
CA VAL A 52 -2.41 14.56 -9.14
C VAL A 52 -3.94 14.51 -9.02
N GLY A 53 -4.46 13.40 -8.49
CA GLY A 53 -5.87 13.22 -8.14
C GLY A 53 -6.11 13.35 -6.64
N PRO A 54 -7.38 13.44 -6.20
CA PRO A 54 -7.72 13.47 -4.77
C PRO A 54 -7.27 12.19 -4.06
N TYR A 55 -7.05 12.29 -2.74
CA TYR A 55 -6.87 11.11 -1.90
C TYR A 55 -8.15 10.24 -1.94
N MET A 56 -7.99 8.92 -2.06
CA MET A 56 -9.14 8.03 -2.21
C MET A 56 -10.03 7.99 -0.97
N ASP A 57 -9.49 8.15 0.23
CA ASP A 57 -10.28 8.27 1.44
C ASP A 57 -11.23 9.49 1.40
N GLN A 58 -10.85 10.58 0.73
CA GLN A 58 -11.72 11.74 0.50
C GLN A 58 -12.82 11.45 -0.53
N VAL A 59 -12.48 10.71 -1.59
CA VAL A 59 -13.46 10.27 -2.60
C VAL A 59 -14.51 9.37 -1.96
N LEU A 60 -14.06 8.38 -1.18
CA LEU A 60 -14.91 7.37 -0.54
C LEU A 60 -15.78 7.92 0.60
N ARG A 61 -15.49 9.14 1.10
CA ARG A 61 -16.40 9.87 2.00
C ARG A 61 -17.59 10.51 1.28
N LYS A 62 -17.47 10.73 -0.04
CA LYS A 62 -18.47 11.43 -0.86
C LYS A 62 -19.18 10.53 -1.86
N LYS A 63 -18.58 9.40 -2.19
CA LYS A 63 -19.02 8.45 -3.21
C LYS A 63 -19.12 7.05 -2.62
N SER A 64 -20.20 6.37 -2.97
CA SER A 64 -20.36 4.94 -2.66
C SER A 64 -19.32 4.10 -3.42
N LEU A 65 -18.99 2.92 -2.88
CA LEU A 65 -18.11 1.98 -3.58
C LEU A 65 -18.65 1.59 -4.96
N THR A 66 -19.97 1.50 -5.10
CA THR A 66 -20.61 1.24 -6.41
C THR A 66 -20.35 2.36 -7.39
N GLU A 67 -20.53 3.63 -7.00
CA GLU A 67 -20.21 4.78 -7.88
C GLU A 67 -18.73 4.79 -8.27
N VAL A 68 -17.83 4.51 -7.32
CA VAL A 68 -16.39 4.43 -7.60
C VAL A 68 -16.08 3.28 -8.56
N ARG A 69 -16.71 2.12 -8.38
CA ARG A 69 -16.55 0.98 -9.29
C ARG A 69 -17.02 1.32 -10.69
N THR A 70 -18.23 1.87 -10.85
CA THR A 70 -18.77 2.29 -12.14
C THR A 70 -17.86 3.33 -12.82
N TRP A 71 -17.28 4.25 -12.04
CA TRP A 71 -16.24 5.15 -12.54
C TRP A 71 -15.03 4.40 -13.08
N VAL A 72 -14.46 3.48 -12.29
CA VAL A 72 -13.25 2.73 -12.66
C VAL A 72 -13.47 1.85 -13.89
N GLU A 73 -14.66 1.28 -14.07
CA GLU A 73 -15.00 0.46 -15.24
C GLU A 73 -14.90 1.23 -16.56
N SER A 74 -15.24 2.52 -16.57
CA SER A 74 -15.20 3.34 -17.80
C SER A 74 -15.13 4.84 -17.51
N PRO A 75 -13.99 5.38 -17.05
CA PRO A 75 -13.87 6.79 -16.68
C PRO A 75 -14.23 7.73 -17.84
N HIS A 76 -13.75 7.40 -19.05
CA HIS A 76 -13.99 8.21 -20.26
C HIS A 76 -15.44 8.16 -20.77
N ARG A 77 -16.23 7.16 -20.39
CA ARG A 77 -17.67 7.15 -20.70
C ARG A 77 -18.45 8.14 -19.83
N ILE A 78 -18.01 8.33 -18.59
CA ILE A 78 -18.66 9.24 -17.63
C ILE A 78 -18.12 10.66 -17.80
N ASN A 79 -16.81 10.80 -17.99
CA ASN A 79 -16.15 12.06 -18.29
C ASN A 79 -15.12 11.89 -19.42
N PRO A 80 -15.45 12.23 -20.66
CA PRO A 80 -14.54 12.09 -21.80
C PRO A 80 -13.21 12.83 -21.65
N LYS A 81 -13.14 13.88 -20.82
CA LYS A 81 -11.96 14.71 -20.59
C LYS A 81 -11.09 14.26 -19.40
N THR A 82 -11.43 13.13 -18.75
CA THR A 82 -10.64 12.62 -17.63
C THR A 82 -9.26 12.14 -18.07
N ASN A 83 -8.25 12.31 -17.22
CA ASN A 83 -6.93 11.69 -17.37
C ASN A 83 -6.81 10.36 -16.61
N CYS A 84 -7.89 9.92 -15.96
CA CYS A 84 -7.93 8.65 -15.24
C CYS A 84 -7.99 7.48 -16.23
N ASP A 85 -6.87 6.78 -16.41
CA ASP A 85 -6.77 5.61 -17.26
C ASP A 85 -6.73 4.32 -16.43
N THR A 86 -7.81 3.54 -16.53
CA THR A 86 -7.99 2.28 -15.80
C THR A 86 -7.78 1.05 -16.67
N ARG A 87 -7.31 1.20 -17.92
CA ARG A 87 -7.11 0.07 -18.87
C ARG A 87 -6.08 -0.96 -18.39
N LEU A 88 -5.25 -0.60 -17.41
CA LEU A 88 -4.30 -1.52 -16.76
C LEU A 88 -4.98 -2.51 -15.80
N LEU A 89 -6.24 -2.28 -15.42
CA LEU A 89 -7.01 -3.19 -14.56
C LEU A 89 -7.73 -4.24 -15.41
N ARG A 90 -7.48 -5.50 -15.10
CA ARG A 90 -8.28 -6.60 -15.61
C ARG A 90 -9.63 -6.66 -14.87
N PRO A 91 -10.67 -7.25 -15.48
CA PRO A 91 -11.96 -7.42 -14.82
C PRO A 91 -11.89 -8.14 -13.46
N ASP A 92 -11.01 -9.14 -13.33
CA ASP A 92 -10.80 -9.90 -12.08
C ASP A 92 -10.06 -9.08 -10.99
N GLU A 93 -9.27 -8.08 -11.39
CA GLU A 93 -8.58 -7.19 -10.46
C GLU A 93 -9.53 -6.13 -9.87
N LEU A 94 -10.64 -5.82 -10.55
CA LEU A 94 -11.60 -4.79 -10.13
C LEU A 94 -12.32 -5.14 -8.82
N ASP A 95 -12.67 -6.41 -8.62
CA ASP A 95 -13.30 -6.88 -7.37
C ASP A 95 -12.34 -6.77 -6.19
N GLY A 96 -11.07 -7.14 -6.41
CA GLY A 96 -10.00 -6.97 -5.44
C GLY A 96 -9.79 -5.49 -5.10
N LEU A 97 -9.68 -4.63 -6.12
CA LEU A 97 -9.55 -3.18 -5.93
C LEU A 97 -10.74 -2.61 -5.14
N THR A 98 -11.96 -2.97 -5.48
CA THR A 98 -13.17 -2.50 -4.77
C THR A 98 -13.14 -2.94 -3.30
N SER A 99 -12.73 -4.17 -3.04
CA SER A 99 -12.59 -4.72 -1.68
C SER A 99 -11.50 -3.99 -0.89
N TYR A 100 -10.35 -3.70 -1.52
CA TYR A 100 -9.30 -2.90 -0.89
C TYR A 100 -9.78 -1.48 -0.56
N LEU A 101 -10.46 -0.81 -1.49
CA LEU A 101 -11.00 0.55 -1.29
C LEU A 101 -12.02 0.58 -0.14
N ALA A 102 -12.78 -0.49 0.09
CA ALA A 102 -13.67 -0.58 1.26
C ALA A 102 -12.94 -0.44 2.59
N THR A 103 -11.65 -0.83 2.65
CA THR A 103 -10.82 -0.73 3.87
C THR A 103 -10.11 0.61 4.00
N VAL A 104 -10.05 1.41 2.93
CA VAL A 104 -9.29 2.67 2.91
C VAL A 104 -9.89 3.70 3.85
N VAL A 105 -11.22 3.76 3.97
CA VAL A 105 -11.94 4.66 4.89
C VAL A 105 -11.85 4.25 6.36
N VAL A 106 -11.54 2.98 6.63
CA VAL A 106 -11.30 2.50 7.99
C VAL A 106 -9.88 2.92 8.37
N ALA A 107 -9.75 3.75 9.40
CA ALA A 107 -8.43 4.12 9.91
C ALA A 107 -7.62 2.85 10.20
N PRO A 108 -6.34 2.77 9.81
CA PRO A 108 -5.53 1.61 10.17
C PRO A 108 -5.53 1.48 11.69
N PRO A 109 -5.47 0.26 12.24
CA PRO A 109 -5.30 0.07 13.67
C PRO A 109 -4.14 0.94 14.15
N GLN A 110 -4.41 1.81 15.13
CA GLN A 110 -3.38 2.68 15.70
C GLN A 110 -2.22 1.81 16.17
N GLU A 111 -0.99 2.15 15.74
CA GLU A 111 0.18 1.37 16.10
C GLU A 111 0.36 1.41 17.63
N THR A 112 0.12 0.25 18.25
CA THR A 112 0.26 0.12 19.70
C THR A 112 1.70 0.40 20.11
N ARG A 113 1.89 0.93 21.33
CA ARG A 113 3.24 1.15 21.91
C ARG A 113 4.13 -0.09 21.78
N ARG A 114 3.56 -1.28 21.97
CA ARG A 114 4.27 -2.57 21.87
C ARG A 114 4.75 -2.87 20.46
N MET A 115 3.94 -2.60 19.45
CA MET A 115 4.33 -2.80 18.05
C MET A 115 5.45 -1.83 17.65
N ARG A 116 5.33 -0.56 18.07
CA ARG A 116 6.35 0.46 17.81
C ARG A 116 7.71 0.09 18.41
N LEU A 117 7.71 -0.37 19.66
CA LEU A 117 8.94 -0.85 20.32
C LEU A 117 9.55 -2.05 19.60
N ARG A 118 8.74 -3.03 19.15
CA ARG A 118 9.23 -4.17 18.37
C ARG A 118 9.87 -3.73 17.06
N LYS A 119 9.24 -2.79 16.34
CA LYS A 119 9.77 -2.25 15.09
C LYS A 119 11.11 -1.57 15.29
N GLN A 120 11.24 -0.73 16.32
CA GLN A 120 12.50 -0.09 16.69
C GLN A 120 13.61 -1.11 17.00
N MET A 121 13.29 -2.20 17.70
CA MET A 121 14.28 -3.26 17.97
C MET A 121 14.73 -3.97 16.70
N VAL A 122 13.82 -4.26 15.76
CA VAL A 122 14.16 -4.87 14.47
C VAL A 122 15.02 -3.93 13.62
N GLU A 123 14.67 -2.65 13.58
CA GLU A 123 15.46 -1.63 12.86
C GLU A 123 16.86 -1.47 13.47
N GLN A 124 17.00 -1.50 14.80
CA GLN A 124 18.30 -1.48 15.47
C GLN A 124 19.13 -2.73 15.15
N ALA A 125 18.53 -3.91 15.19
CA ALA A 125 19.21 -5.15 14.85
C ALA A 125 19.72 -5.14 13.41
N ALA A 126 18.88 -4.73 12.46
CA ALA A 126 19.25 -4.62 11.05
C ALA A 126 20.36 -3.57 10.81
N ALA A 127 20.35 -2.47 11.57
CA ALA A 127 21.41 -1.46 11.51
C ALA A 127 22.76 -2.01 11.98
N LEU A 128 22.76 -2.77 13.07
CA LEU A 128 23.97 -3.42 13.62
C LEU A 128 24.54 -4.47 12.65
N GLU A 129 23.69 -5.31 12.07
CA GLU A 129 24.12 -6.29 11.06
C GLU A 129 24.75 -5.62 9.84
N LYS A 130 24.19 -4.49 9.40
CA LYS A 130 24.75 -3.71 8.29
C LYS A 130 26.12 -3.12 8.63
N THR A 131 26.29 -2.59 9.84
CA THR A 131 27.60 -2.06 10.27
C THR A 131 28.67 -3.16 10.37
N ASP A 132 28.30 -4.34 10.84
CA ASP A 132 29.21 -5.49 10.93
C ASP A 132 29.60 -6.01 9.54
N ALA A 133 28.66 -6.06 8.60
CA ALA A 133 28.92 -6.44 7.22
C ALA A 133 29.87 -5.44 6.52
N GLU A 134 29.67 -4.14 6.73
CA GLU A 134 30.56 -3.10 6.20
C GLU A 134 31.96 -3.14 6.81
N ALA A 135 32.08 -3.43 8.11
CA ALA A 135 33.37 -3.61 8.77
C ALA A 135 34.15 -4.81 8.22
N LYS A 136 33.47 -5.96 8.04
CA LYS A 136 34.06 -7.18 7.46
C LYS A 136 34.51 -6.99 6.01
N ALA A 137 33.74 -6.25 5.21
CA ALA A 137 34.08 -5.94 3.83
C ALA A 137 35.33 -5.04 3.73
N LYS A 138 35.51 -4.10 4.67
CA LYS A 138 36.69 -3.22 4.73
C LYS A 138 37.94 -3.92 5.27
N SER A 139 37.79 -4.97 6.08
CA SER A 139 38.92 -5.73 6.65
C SER A 139 39.45 -6.84 5.74
N GLN A 140 38.83 -7.12 4.59
CA GLN A 140 39.34 -8.13 3.67
C GLN A 140 40.60 -7.64 2.94
N PRO A 141 41.76 -8.32 3.09
CA PRO A 141 42.99 -7.92 2.43
C PRO A 141 42.90 -8.18 0.92
N LYS A 142 43.23 -7.16 0.11
CA LYS A 142 43.42 -7.29 -1.34
C LYS A 142 44.66 -8.13 -1.61
N ASN A 143 44.52 -9.45 -1.70
CA ASN A 143 45.53 -10.31 -2.30
C ASN A 143 45.54 -10.04 -3.82
N GLN A 144 46.27 -9.03 -4.26
CA GLN A 144 46.70 -8.92 -5.65
C GLN A 144 47.93 -9.81 -5.83
N GLY A 145 47.70 -10.92 -6.53
CA GLY A 145 48.71 -11.89 -6.91
C GLY A 145 49.82 -11.24 -7.72
N LYS A 146 51.04 -11.56 -7.31
CA LYS A 146 52.26 -11.32 -8.08
C LYS A 146 52.55 -12.59 -8.86
N LYS A 147 52.45 -12.53 -10.19
CA LYS A 147 53.22 -13.34 -11.14
C LYS A 147 53.12 -12.70 -12.53
#